data_AF-A0AB74DR98-F1
#
_entry.id   AF-A0AB74DR98-F1
#
_cell.length_a   1.000
_cell.length_b   1.000
_cell.length_c   1.000
_cell.angle_alpha   90.00
_cell.angle_beta   90.00
_cell.angle_gamma   90.00
#
_symmetry.space_group_name_H-M   'P 1'
#
loop_
_entity.id
_entity.type
_entity.pdbx_description
1 polymer ?
#
loop_
_entity_poly.entity_id
_entity_poly.type
_entity_poly.pdbx_seq_one_letter_code
_entity_poly.pdbx_strand_id
1 'polypeptide(L)'
;MAGTKELESFRSVLSTWPDTDFEITDTVVKFGEFLGDRPPLMRELYKLIKLKKSQYEYNSLLGTTILFTRTQKGEVTFTFNGEDQVWSEDSFFLFLAILDVYFGKIYPLGSVVEIDLDLLNSELKEMFSEEPGALVMLTGRKAPLAEGFDPYVIDYFGRVWPFGEVAAFPPVFVSNMMIKNVVHLGYENEWEERISEEVIRQTYIKNHQLSTAFMTMVDQLAYLAFLNEKVVEKEGLDE
;
A
#
# COMPACT_ATOMS: atom_id res chain seq x y z
N MET A 1 11.40 24.26 20.57
CA MET A 1 10.77 23.01 20.98
C MET A 1 9.36 23.03 20.40
N ALA A 2 9.13 22.37 19.27
CA ALA A 2 7.79 22.19 18.72
C ALA A 2 7.24 20.91 19.35
N GLY A 3 6.08 21.00 20.01
CA GLY A 3 5.44 19.85 20.65
C GLY A 3 5.12 18.78 19.61
N THR A 4 5.33 17.52 19.99
CA THR A 4 4.87 16.34 19.27
C THR A 4 3.38 16.52 18.98
N LYS A 5 3.01 16.65 17.70
CA LYS A 5 1.61 16.82 17.33
C LYS A 5 0.96 15.44 17.39
N GLU A 6 0.00 15.28 18.29
CA GLU A 6 -0.71 14.01 18.44
C GLU A 6 -1.43 13.65 17.14
N LEU A 7 -1.30 12.39 16.71
CA LEU A 7 -1.92 11.92 15.49
C LEU A 7 -3.44 11.90 15.67
N GLU A 8 -4.19 12.33 14.65
CA GLU A 8 -5.66 12.27 14.71
C GLU A 8 -6.12 10.85 15.00
N SER A 9 -7.19 10.67 15.78
CA SER A 9 -7.68 9.32 16.06
C SER A 9 -8.07 8.60 14.77
N PHE A 10 -7.87 7.29 14.71
CA PHE A 10 -8.19 6.50 13.52
C PHE A 10 -9.65 6.68 13.08
N ARG A 11 -10.57 6.73 14.05
CA ARG A 11 -11.99 7.06 13.81
C ARG A 11 -12.17 8.42 13.14
N SER A 12 -11.42 9.45 13.58
CA SER A 12 -11.46 10.78 12.97
C SER A 12 -11.01 10.72 11.52
N VAL A 13 -9.88 10.06 11.25
CA VAL A 13 -9.33 9.91 9.89
C VAL A 13 -10.32 9.19 8.96
N LEU A 14 -10.97 8.11 9.43
CA LEU A 14 -12.02 7.45 8.64
C LEU A 14 -13.18 8.41 8.33
N SER A 15 -13.60 9.22 9.29
CA SER A 15 -14.77 10.10 9.15
C SER A 15 -14.55 11.32 8.24
N THR A 16 -13.29 11.69 8.01
CA THR A 16 -12.92 12.82 7.17
C THR A 16 -12.42 12.40 5.79
N TRP A 17 -12.12 11.11 5.59
CA TRP A 17 -11.59 10.62 4.33
C TRP A 17 -12.63 10.74 3.19
N PRO A 18 -12.26 11.34 2.04
CA PRO A 18 -13.14 11.44 0.88
C PRO A 18 -13.66 10.08 0.42
N ASP A 19 -14.86 10.05 -0.16
CA ASP A 19 -15.46 8.86 -0.75
C ASP A 19 -15.73 7.70 0.22
N THR A 20 -15.59 7.93 1.54
CA THR A 20 -16.03 6.98 2.56
C THR A 20 -17.55 6.81 2.49
N ASP A 21 -17.99 5.63 2.06
CA ASP A 21 -19.39 5.28 1.83
C ASP A 21 -19.90 4.18 2.79
N PHE A 22 -19.09 3.80 3.77
CA PHE A 22 -19.41 2.81 4.79
C PHE A 22 -19.65 3.44 6.17
N GLU A 23 -20.45 2.76 6.99
CA GLU A 23 -20.74 3.22 8.35
C GLU A 23 -19.55 2.98 9.30
N ILE A 24 -19.14 4.03 10.03
CA ILE A 24 -18.01 3.96 10.97
C ILE A 24 -18.52 3.55 12.36
N THR A 25 -18.80 2.26 12.52
CA THR A 25 -19.20 1.68 13.81
C THR A 25 -17.98 1.38 14.70
N ASP A 26 -18.21 1.07 15.98
CA ASP A 26 -17.13 0.62 16.88
C ASP A 26 -16.48 -0.69 16.39
N THR A 27 -17.26 -1.56 15.75
CA THR A 27 -16.76 -2.81 15.16
C THR A 27 -15.81 -2.54 14.01
N VAL A 28 -16.12 -1.57 13.14
CA VAL A 28 -15.23 -1.15 12.04
C VAL A 28 -13.91 -0.58 12.58
N VAL A 29 -13.97 0.30 13.58
CA VAL A 29 -12.76 0.89 14.19
C VAL A 29 -11.88 -0.20 14.81
N LYS A 30 -12.46 -1.09 15.62
CA LYS A 30 -11.73 -2.22 16.23
C LYS A 30 -11.17 -3.18 15.18
N PHE A 31 -11.90 -3.42 14.10
CA PHE A 31 -11.42 -4.24 13.00
C PHE A 31 -10.22 -3.60 12.31
N GLY A 32 -10.26 -2.28 12.11
CA GLY A 32 -9.13 -1.53 11.57
C GLY A 32 -7.89 -1.59 12.46
N GLU A 33 -8.03 -1.37 13.77
CA GLU A 33 -6.94 -1.53 14.74
C GLU A 33 -6.39 -2.96 14.73
N PHE A 34 -7.28 -3.96 14.69
CA PHE A 34 -6.91 -5.37 14.60
C PHE A 34 -6.07 -5.68 13.34
N LEU A 35 -6.42 -5.09 12.19
CA LEU A 35 -5.66 -5.22 10.96
C LEU A 35 -4.34 -4.43 10.99
N GLY A 36 -4.34 -3.23 11.57
CA GLY A 36 -3.16 -2.37 11.72
C GLY A 36 -2.02 -3.06 12.48
N ASP A 37 -2.35 -3.79 13.53
CA ASP A 37 -1.41 -4.61 14.30
C ASP A 37 -0.93 -5.87 13.55
N ARG A 38 -1.51 -6.19 12.40
CA ARG A 38 -1.26 -7.42 11.62
C ARG A 38 -0.99 -7.12 10.15
N PRO A 39 0.11 -6.45 9.80
CA PRO A 39 0.44 -6.15 8.41
C PRO A 39 0.41 -7.37 7.46
N PRO A 40 0.87 -8.58 7.85
CA PRO A 40 0.74 -9.76 6.99
C PRO A 40 -0.71 -10.11 6.63
N LEU A 41 -1.64 -9.98 7.58
CA LEU A 41 -3.07 -10.20 7.32
C LEU A 41 -3.61 -9.13 6.37
N MET A 42 -3.28 -7.87 6.59
CA MET A 42 -3.69 -6.77 5.70
C MET A 42 -3.22 -7.02 4.25
N ARG A 43 -2.00 -7.52 4.04
CA ARG A 43 -1.49 -7.88 2.70
C ARG A 43 -2.24 -9.04 2.07
N GLU A 44 -2.62 -10.06 2.84
CA GLU A 44 -3.43 -11.16 2.31
C GLU A 44 -4.85 -10.72 1.94
N LEU A 45 -5.43 -9.78 2.69
CA LEU A 45 -6.71 -9.15 2.32
C LEU A 45 -6.57 -8.28 1.07
N TYR A 46 -5.48 -7.54 0.92
CA TYR A 46 -5.15 -6.86 -0.32
C TYR A 46 -5.06 -7.83 -1.51
N LYS A 47 -4.37 -8.98 -1.33
CA LYS A 47 -4.25 -10.04 -2.35
C LYS A 47 -5.59 -10.69 -2.67
N LEU A 48 -6.48 -10.88 -1.68
CA LEU A 48 -7.83 -11.39 -1.89
C LEU A 48 -8.57 -10.54 -2.94
N ILE A 49 -8.50 -9.22 -2.82
CA ILE A 49 -9.11 -8.27 -3.76
C ILE A 49 -8.34 -8.22 -5.09
N LYS A 50 -7.03 -7.90 -5.06
CA LYS A 50 -6.25 -7.66 -6.28
C LYS A 50 -6.12 -8.88 -7.18
N LEU A 51 -5.92 -10.07 -6.59
CA LEU A 51 -5.79 -11.31 -7.34
C LEU A 51 -7.15 -12.00 -7.56
N LYS A 52 -8.26 -11.37 -7.15
CA LYS A 52 -9.63 -11.89 -7.28
C LYS A 52 -9.77 -13.31 -6.72
N LYS A 53 -9.10 -13.60 -5.59
CA LYS A 53 -9.26 -14.88 -4.91
C LYS A 53 -10.69 -14.98 -4.36
N SER A 54 -11.22 -16.19 -4.21
CA SER A 54 -12.58 -16.40 -3.68
C SER A 54 -12.65 -16.26 -2.17
N GLN A 55 -11.59 -16.68 -1.47
CA GLN A 55 -11.58 -16.69 -0.01
C GLN A 55 -10.16 -16.60 0.56
N TYR A 56 -10.08 -16.16 1.80
CA TYR A 56 -8.88 -16.22 2.62
C TYR A 56 -9.27 -16.53 4.07
N GLU A 57 -8.57 -17.49 4.67
CA GLU A 57 -8.82 -17.90 6.05
C GLU A 57 -7.67 -17.45 6.94
N TYR A 58 -7.95 -16.50 7.83
CA TYR A 58 -7.01 -16.10 8.86
C TYR A 58 -7.13 -17.03 10.05
N ASN A 59 -6.00 -17.59 10.49
CA ASN A 59 -5.91 -18.39 11.70
C ASN A 59 -4.92 -17.74 12.68
N SER A 60 -5.43 -17.28 13.82
CA SER A 60 -4.59 -16.74 14.89
C SER A 60 -3.97 -17.86 15.73
N LEU A 61 -2.82 -17.57 16.34
CA LEU A 61 -2.17 -18.51 17.28
C LEU A 61 -3.05 -18.83 18.50
N LEU A 62 -4.01 -17.95 18.82
CA LEU A 62 -4.94 -18.10 19.94
C LEU A 62 -6.28 -18.73 19.52
N GLY A 63 -6.35 -19.29 18.30
CA GLY A 63 -7.50 -20.05 17.82
C GLY A 63 -8.66 -19.19 17.28
N THR A 64 -8.44 -17.89 17.08
CA THR A 64 -9.41 -17.05 16.35
C THR A 64 -9.29 -17.32 14.86
N THR A 65 -10.36 -17.79 14.26
CA THR A 65 -10.45 -17.98 12.81
C THR A 65 -11.39 -16.95 12.21
N ILE A 66 -10.95 -16.25 11.17
CA ILE A 66 -11.80 -15.34 10.38
C ILE A 66 -11.74 -15.79 8.93
N LEU A 67 -12.90 -16.15 8.38
CA LEU A 67 -13.05 -16.47 6.97
C LEU A 67 -13.52 -15.22 6.22
N PHE A 68 -12.67 -14.74 5.31
CA PHE A 68 -13.01 -13.68 4.37
C PHE A 68 -13.45 -14.32 3.05
N THR A 69 -14.65 -13.99 2.59
CA THR A 69 -15.20 -14.51 1.33
C THR A 69 -15.50 -13.36 0.39
N ARG A 70 -14.94 -13.43 -0.82
CA ARG A 70 -15.24 -12.56 -1.95
C ARG A 70 -16.37 -13.17 -2.76
N THR A 71 -17.54 -12.54 -2.76
CA THR A 71 -18.72 -13.04 -3.47
C THR A 71 -18.61 -12.75 -4.97
N GLN A 72 -19.39 -13.46 -5.79
CA GLN A 72 -19.47 -13.15 -7.23
C GLN A 72 -20.11 -11.78 -7.52
N LYS A 73 -20.80 -11.18 -6.54
CA LYS A 73 -21.46 -9.89 -6.66
C LYS A 73 -20.53 -8.70 -6.41
N GLY A 74 -19.26 -8.93 -6.12
CA GLY A 74 -18.32 -7.85 -5.82
C GLY A 74 -18.37 -7.42 -4.35
N GLU A 75 -18.67 -8.35 -3.43
CA GLU A 75 -18.76 -8.07 -2.00
C GLU A 75 -17.70 -8.86 -1.23
N VAL A 76 -17.24 -8.30 -0.11
CA VAL A 76 -16.39 -8.97 0.87
C VAL A 76 -17.21 -9.23 2.12
N THR A 77 -17.25 -10.48 2.55
CA THR A 77 -18.01 -10.93 3.73
C THR A 77 -17.12 -11.62 4.73
N PHE A 78 -17.33 -11.34 6.01
CA PHE A 78 -16.62 -11.96 7.13
C PHE A 78 -17.40 -11.73 8.43
N THR A 79 -17.13 -12.52 9.47
CA THR A 79 -17.66 -12.27 10.81
C THR A 79 -16.54 -11.79 11.71
N PHE A 80 -16.75 -10.66 12.41
CA PHE A 80 -15.78 -10.11 13.35
C PHE A 80 -16.48 -9.72 14.65
N ASN A 81 -15.94 -10.14 15.80
CA ASN A 81 -16.55 -9.94 17.11
C ASN A 81 -18.03 -10.36 17.23
N GLY A 82 -18.44 -11.39 16.48
CA GLY A 82 -19.81 -11.91 16.47
C GLY A 82 -20.78 -11.11 15.59
N GLU A 83 -20.29 -10.13 14.84
CA GLU A 83 -21.08 -9.34 13.89
C GLU A 83 -20.69 -9.71 12.45
N ASP A 84 -21.69 -9.99 11.63
CA ASP A 84 -21.49 -10.22 10.21
C ASP A 84 -21.25 -8.90 9.49
N GLN A 85 -20.20 -8.87 8.69
CA GLN A 85 -19.76 -7.72 7.92
C GLN A 85 -19.98 -8.02 6.44
N VAL A 86 -20.61 -7.08 5.73
CA VAL A 86 -20.82 -7.15 4.28
C VAL A 86 -20.40 -5.81 3.70
N TRP A 87 -19.40 -5.84 2.84
CA TRP A 87 -18.79 -4.65 2.26
C TRP A 87 -18.80 -4.76 0.75
N SER A 88 -18.99 -3.65 0.05
CA SER A 88 -18.60 -3.61 -1.36
C SER A 88 -17.08 -3.78 -1.46
N GLU A 89 -16.59 -4.36 -2.55
CA GLU A 89 -15.13 -4.46 -2.77
C GLU A 89 -14.46 -3.10 -2.78
N ASP A 90 -15.10 -2.07 -3.34
CA ASP A 90 -14.53 -0.72 -3.43
C ASP A 90 -14.42 -0.08 -2.03
N SER A 91 -15.48 -0.16 -1.22
CA SER A 91 -15.48 0.33 0.17
C SER A 91 -14.44 -0.40 1.02
N PHE A 92 -14.35 -1.72 0.90
CA PHE A 92 -13.37 -2.52 1.63
C PHE A 92 -11.94 -2.20 1.17
N PHE A 93 -11.75 -1.99 -0.12
CA PHE A 93 -10.44 -1.66 -0.69
C PHE A 93 -9.97 -0.26 -0.28
N LEU A 94 -10.88 0.73 -0.26
CA LEU A 94 -10.62 2.05 0.31
C LEU A 94 -10.28 1.96 1.80
N PHE A 95 -11.02 1.15 2.57
CA PHE A 95 -10.73 0.94 3.98
C PHE A 95 -9.31 0.39 4.21
N LEU A 96 -8.89 -0.62 3.44
CA LEU A 96 -7.50 -1.12 3.48
C LEU A 96 -6.48 -0.05 3.08
N ALA A 97 -6.81 0.83 2.14
CA ALA A 97 -5.95 1.94 1.72
C ALA A 97 -5.71 2.94 2.86
N ILE A 98 -6.78 3.30 3.59
CA ILE A 98 -6.71 4.19 4.74
C ILE A 98 -5.90 3.55 5.88
N LEU A 99 -6.07 2.24 6.10
CA LEU A 99 -5.28 1.49 7.07
C LEU A 99 -3.78 1.49 6.75
N ASP A 100 -3.40 1.34 5.48
CA ASP A 100 -1.99 1.42 5.09
C ASP A 100 -1.41 2.82 5.36
N VAL A 101 -2.17 3.88 5.10
CA VAL A 101 -1.73 5.25 5.43
C VAL A 101 -1.61 5.45 6.95
N TYR A 102 -2.56 4.95 7.73
CA TYR A 102 -2.61 5.19 9.16
C TYR A 102 -1.64 4.30 9.96
N PHE A 103 -1.62 3.00 9.69
CA PHE A 103 -0.86 2.00 10.45
C PHE A 103 0.36 1.45 9.69
N GLY A 104 0.42 1.60 8.38
CA GLY A 104 1.49 1.01 7.57
C GLY A 104 2.86 1.55 7.98
N LYS A 105 3.81 0.64 8.22
CA LYS A 105 5.19 1.03 8.55
C LYS A 105 5.79 1.79 7.36
N ILE A 106 6.38 2.95 7.65
CA ILE A 106 7.20 3.69 6.69
C ILE A 106 8.65 3.22 6.92
N TYR A 107 9.16 2.41 6.00
CA TYR A 107 10.49 1.85 6.13
C TYR A 107 11.58 2.92 5.91
N PRO A 108 12.66 2.87 6.71
CA PRO A 108 13.84 3.70 6.45
C PRO A 108 14.46 3.39 5.10
N LEU A 109 15.06 4.40 4.48
CA LEU A 109 15.86 4.21 3.28
C LEU A 109 17.08 3.32 3.57
N GLY A 110 17.52 2.58 2.57
CA GLY A 110 18.55 1.54 2.71
C GLY A 110 18.02 0.19 3.24
N SER A 111 16.73 0.10 3.61
CA SER A 111 16.11 -1.20 3.91
C SER A 111 16.16 -2.11 2.68
N VAL A 112 16.49 -3.38 2.88
CA VAL A 112 16.40 -4.44 1.86
C VAL A 112 15.16 -5.27 2.13
N VAL A 113 14.26 -5.33 1.15
CA VAL A 113 12.98 -6.03 1.25
C VAL A 113 12.91 -7.16 0.23
N GLU A 114 12.25 -8.23 0.61
CA GLU A 114 11.81 -9.29 -0.31
C GLU A 114 10.42 -8.92 -0.84
N ILE A 115 10.27 -8.94 -2.16
CA ILE A 115 9.01 -8.64 -2.84
C ILE A 115 8.18 -9.90 -3.02
N ASP A 116 6.87 -9.80 -2.78
CA ASP A 116 5.92 -10.86 -3.07
C ASP A 116 5.71 -10.97 -4.59
N LEU A 117 6.30 -12.03 -5.16
CA LEU A 117 6.21 -12.32 -6.58
C LEU A 117 4.77 -12.51 -7.07
N ASP A 118 3.83 -12.93 -6.23
CA ASP A 118 2.43 -13.12 -6.67
C ASP A 118 1.80 -11.84 -7.22
N LEU A 119 2.23 -10.69 -6.69
CA LEU A 119 1.73 -9.36 -7.04
C LEU A 119 2.44 -8.74 -8.26
N LEU A 120 3.47 -9.40 -8.80
CA LEU A 120 4.23 -8.90 -9.93
C LEU A 120 3.67 -9.36 -11.28
N ASN A 121 3.85 -8.49 -12.29
CA ASN A 121 3.64 -8.86 -13.68
C ASN A 121 4.73 -9.84 -14.16
N SER A 122 4.56 -10.42 -15.35
CA SER A 122 5.50 -11.42 -15.89
C SER A 122 6.91 -10.87 -16.13
N GLU A 123 7.03 -9.63 -16.59
CA GLU A 123 8.32 -8.99 -16.86
C GLU A 123 9.15 -8.82 -15.58
N LEU A 124 8.55 -8.32 -14.51
CA LEU A 124 9.21 -8.20 -13.21
C LEU A 124 9.50 -9.58 -12.59
N LYS A 125 8.62 -10.57 -12.79
CA LYS A 125 8.89 -11.96 -12.35
C LYS A 125 10.12 -12.54 -13.05
N GLU A 126 10.29 -12.30 -14.34
CA GLU A 126 11.45 -12.75 -15.11
C GLU A 126 12.72 -12.07 -14.61
N MET A 127 12.67 -10.75 -14.37
CA MET A 127 13.78 -9.98 -13.79
C MET A 127 14.26 -10.53 -12.43
N PHE A 128 13.36 -11.14 -11.65
CA PHE A 128 13.65 -11.73 -10.34
C PHE A 128 13.73 -13.28 -10.36
N SER A 129 13.79 -13.90 -11.54
CA SER A 129 13.78 -15.36 -11.67
C SER A 129 15.10 -16.04 -11.28
N GLU A 130 16.20 -15.29 -11.30
CA GLU A 130 17.53 -15.75 -10.94
C GLU A 130 17.97 -15.25 -9.56
N GLU A 131 19.04 -15.84 -9.01
CA GLU A 131 19.62 -15.39 -7.74
C GLU A 131 20.08 -13.92 -7.80
N PRO A 132 19.86 -13.12 -6.73
CA PRO A 132 19.41 -13.52 -5.39
C PRO A 132 17.89 -13.48 -5.19
N GLY A 133 17.09 -13.44 -6.26
CA GLY A 133 15.64 -13.38 -6.22
C GLY A 133 15.08 -11.96 -6.07
N ALA A 134 13.87 -11.85 -5.52
CA ALA A 134 13.07 -10.64 -5.48
C ALA A 134 13.51 -9.63 -4.40
N LEU A 135 14.81 -9.36 -4.29
CA LEU A 135 15.37 -8.46 -3.28
C LEU A 135 15.55 -7.05 -3.84
N VAL A 136 14.97 -6.07 -3.14
CA VAL A 136 15.03 -4.65 -3.53
C VAL A 136 15.53 -3.83 -2.34
N MET A 137 16.56 -3.01 -2.57
CA MET A 137 16.98 -1.97 -1.64
C MET A 137 16.16 -0.71 -1.87
N LEU A 138 15.49 -0.21 -0.85
CA LEU A 138 14.66 1.00 -0.92
C LEU A 138 15.58 2.24 -0.93
N THR A 139 15.57 2.98 -2.03
CA THR A 139 16.47 4.13 -2.25
C THR A 139 15.77 5.48 -2.18
N GLY A 140 14.45 5.49 -2.39
CA GLY A 140 13.61 6.65 -2.16
C GLY A 140 12.22 6.23 -1.74
N ARG A 141 11.46 7.18 -1.20
CA ARG A 141 10.13 6.95 -0.65
C ARG A 141 9.19 8.09 -0.96
N LYS A 142 7.90 7.79 -0.99
CA LYS A 142 6.82 8.78 -0.93
C LYS A 142 6.88 9.79 -2.07
N ALA A 143 7.17 9.30 -3.27
CA ALA A 143 7.28 10.12 -4.47
C ALA A 143 5.88 10.51 -4.98
N PRO A 144 5.63 11.80 -5.27
CA PRO A 144 4.37 12.23 -5.85
C PRO A 144 4.24 11.76 -7.31
N LEU A 145 3.00 11.63 -7.78
CA LEU A 145 2.72 11.50 -9.21
C LEU A 145 2.68 12.87 -9.89
N ALA A 146 2.38 12.87 -11.19
CA ALA A 146 2.20 14.09 -11.96
C ALA A 146 0.98 14.90 -11.48
N GLU A 147 0.98 16.20 -11.76
CA GLU A 147 -0.13 17.10 -11.47
C GLU A 147 -1.45 16.53 -12.00
N GLY A 148 -2.51 16.59 -11.18
CA GLY A 148 -3.80 15.95 -11.48
C GLY A 148 -3.96 14.54 -10.90
N PHE A 149 -2.90 13.96 -10.34
CA PHE A 149 -2.91 12.67 -9.62
C PHE A 149 -2.43 12.83 -8.16
N ASP A 150 -2.62 14.02 -7.60
CA ASP A 150 -2.21 14.39 -6.24
C ASP A 150 -2.71 13.47 -5.11
N PRO A 151 -3.88 12.81 -5.22
CA PRO A 151 -4.32 11.82 -4.22
C PRO A 151 -3.44 10.56 -4.15
N TYR A 152 -2.47 10.38 -5.05
CA TYR A 152 -1.67 9.16 -5.14
C TYR A 152 -0.18 9.40 -5.03
N VAL A 153 0.51 8.45 -4.40
CA VAL A 153 1.96 8.48 -4.18
C VAL A 153 2.57 7.09 -4.34
N ILE A 154 3.80 7.05 -4.82
CA ILE A 154 4.59 5.81 -4.86
C ILE A 154 5.25 5.64 -3.50
N ASP A 155 4.97 4.52 -2.80
CA ASP A 155 5.51 4.30 -1.46
C ASP A 155 7.04 4.28 -1.47
N TYR A 156 7.64 3.51 -2.38
CA TYR A 156 9.08 3.44 -2.55
C TYR A 156 9.48 3.26 -4.01
N PHE A 157 10.68 3.72 -4.33
CA PHE A 157 11.43 3.25 -5.47
C PHE A 157 12.79 2.73 -5.00
N GLY A 158 13.20 1.63 -5.58
CA GLY A 158 14.38 0.90 -5.15
C GLY A 158 15.26 0.44 -6.31
N ARG A 159 16.29 -0.30 -5.93
CA ARG A 159 17.21 -0.99 -6.84
C ARG A 159 17.27 -2.46 -6.48
N VAL A 160 17.38 -3.31 -7.50
CA VAL A 160 17.60 -4.74 -7.28
C VAL A 160 18.89 -4.93 -6.49
N TRP A 161 18.81 -5.65 -5.39
CA TRP A 161 19.97 -5.96 -4.55
C TRP A 161 20.64 -7.26 -5.04
N PRO A 162 21.99 -7.39 -5.03
CA PRO A 162 22.99 -6.38 -4.69
C PRO A 162 23.43 -5.52 -5.88
N PHE A 163 22.79 -5.66 -7.04
CA PHE A 163 23.25 -5.05 -8.30
C PHE A 163 23.29 -3.52 -8.29
N GLY A 164 22.35 -2.87 -7.58
CA GLY A 164 22.31 -1.41 -7.50
C GLY A 164 21.90 -0.76 -8.82
N GLU A 165 22.59 0.31 -9.22
CA GLU A 165 22.33 1.01 -10.49
C GLU A 165 23.03 0.29 -11.65
N VAL A 166 22.25 -0.38 -12.48
CA VAL A 166 22.74 -1.03 -13.71
C VAL A 166 21.73 -0.74 -14.81
N ALA A 167 22.19 -0.35 -16.00
CA ALA A 167 21.29 0.03 -17.10
C ALA A 167 20.27 -1.05 -17.50
N ALA A 168 20.59 -2.32 -17.29
CA ALA A 168 19.70 -3.45 -17.53
C ALA A 168 18.57 -3.58 -16.49
N PHE A 169 18.69 -2.93 -15.33
CA PHE A 169 17.75 -3.02 -14.22
C PHE A 169 17.20 -1.62 -13.88
N PRO A 170 16.04 -1.23 -14.43
CA PRO A 170 15.44 0.05 -14.09
C PRO A 170 15.02 0.11 -12.61
N PRO A 171 14.78 1.33 -12.08
CA PRO A 171 14.15 1.50 -10.77
C PRO A 171 12.90 0.64 -10.60
N VAL A 172 12.78 -0.04 -9.46
CA VAL A 172 11.58 -0.82 -9.13
C VAL A 172 10.70 -0.01 -8.20
N PHE A 173 9.44 0.21 -8.58
CA PHE A 173 8.44 0.77 -7.69
C PHE A 173 7.89 -0.31 -6.76
N VAL A 174 7.87 -0.01 -5.47
CA VAL A 174 7.48 -0.95 -4.41
C VAL A 174 6.41 -0.29 -3.55
N SER A 175 5.31 -0.99 -3.34
CA SER A 175 4.31 -0.61 -2.33
C SER A 175 4.50 -1.38 -1.03
N ASN A 176 3.96 -0.87 0.07
CA ASN A 176 3.90 -1.61 1.34
C ASN A 176 3.21 -2.98 1.21
N MET A 177 2.26 -3.09 0.27
CA MET A 177 1.50 -4.31 0.01
C MET A 177 2.31 -5.38 -0.72
N MET A 178 3.34 -4.97 -1.46
CA MET A 178 4.24 -5.87 -2.18
C MET A 178 5.39 -6.41 -1.32
N ILE A 179 5.65 -5.82 -0.15
CA ILE A 179 6.74 -6.26 0.72
C ILE A 179 6.31 -7.56 1.41
N LYS A 180 6.96 -8.67 1.06
CA LYS A 180 6.77 -9.95 1.73
C LYS A 180 7.49 -9.98 3.08
N ASN A 181 8.79 -9.67 3.06
CA ASN A 181 9.66 -9.64 4.23
C ASN A 181 10.61 -8.45 4.20
N VAL A 182 11.05 -8.00 5.37
CA VAL A 182 12.18 -7.07 5.51
C VAL A 182 13.41 -7.91 5.85
N VAL A 183 14.33 -8.03 4.90
CA VAL A 183 15.55 -8.82 5.04
C VAL A 183 16.60 -8.04 5.85
N HIS A 184 16.67 -6.74 5.60
CA HIS A 184 17.52 -5.83 6.36
C HIS A 184 16.77 -4.52 6.57
N LEU A 185 16.70 -4.06 7.81
CA LEU A 185 16.14 -2.76 8.12
C LEU A 185 17.21 -1.68 7.90
N GLY A 186 16.84 -0.62 7.17
CA GLY A 186 17.69 0.54 6.99
C GLY A 186 17.98 1.26 8.31
N TYR A 187 18.88 2.24 8.25
CA TYR A 187 19.28 2.98 9.45
C TYR A 187 18.09 3.74 10.05
N GLU A 188 17.84 3.52 11.34
CA GLU A 188 16.75 4.14 12.09
C GLU A 188 17.34 4.86 13.30
N ASN A 189 16.92 6.11 13.49
CA ASN A 189 17.19 6.93 14.67
C ASN A 189 15.99 7.84 14.93
N GLU A 190 16.08 8.68 15.97
CA GLU A 190 15.01 9.61 16.35
C GLU A 190 14.59 10.55 15.20
N TRP A 191 15.51 10.90 14.29
CA TRP A 191 15.18 11.73 13.13
C TRP A 191 14.36 10.97 12.09
N GLU A 192 14.71 9.71 11.84
CA GLU A 192 14.01 8.85 10.89
C GLU A 192 12.58 8.53 11.36
N GLU A 193 12.41 8.23 12.65
CA GLU A 193 11.09 8.05 13.28
C GLU A 193 10.25 9.33 13.17
N ARG A 194 10.85 10.47 13.55
CA ARG A 194 10.16 11.77 13.50
C ARG A 194 9.73 12.17 12.09
N ILE A 195 10.58 11.98 11.10
CA ILE A 195 10.23 12.28 9.70
C ILE A 195 9.09 11.37 9.24
N SER A 196 9.16 10.08 9.56
CA SER A 196 8.15 9.10 9.15
C SER A 196 6.79 9.38 9.79
N GLU A 197 6.74 9.58 11.10
CA GLU A 197 5.49 9.67 11.86
C GLU A 197 4.93 11.09 11.94
N GLU A 198 5.76 12.11 12.18
CA GLU A 198 5.28 13.49 12.37
C GLU A 198 5.18 14.29 11.07
N VAL A 199 5.91 13.90 10.02
CA VAL A 199 5.96 14.67 8.75
C VAL A 199 5.27 13.90 7.63
N ILE A 200 5.76 12.71 7.30
CA ILE A 200 5.26 11.95 6.14
C ILE A 200 3.82 11.50 6.41
N ARG A 201 3.58 10.75 7.48
CA ARG A 201 2.25 10.22 7.79
C ARG A 201 1.20 11.32 7.97
N GLN A 202 1.54 12.37 8.71
CA GLN A 202 0.65 13.53 8.92
C GLN A 202 0.29 14.24 7.61
N THR A 203 1.28 14.46 6.74
CA THR A 203 1.03 15.03 5.41
C THR A 203 0.04 14.18 4.62
N TYR A 204 0.21 12.87 4.66
CA TYR A 204 -0.59 11.94 3.85
C TYR A 204 -2.02 11.83 4.35
N ILE A 205 -2.20 11.77 5.68
CA ILE A 205 -3.52 11.84 6.30
C ILE A 205 -4.21 13.16 5.92
N LYS A 206 -3.53 14.28 6.11
CA LYS A 206 -4.08 15.62 5.86
C LYS A 206 -4.48 15.83 4.39
N ASN A 207 -3.69 15.31 3.46
CA ASN A 207 -3.90 15.49 2.03
C ASN A 207 -4.70 14.34 1.40
N HIS A 208 -5.17 13.37 2.20
CA HIS A 208 -5.86 12.16 1.75
C HIS A 208 -5.09 11.38 0.66
N GLN A 209 -3.78 11.26 0.82
CA GLN A 209 -2.91 10.60 -0.15
C GLN A 209 -2.81 9.11 0.11
N LEU A 210 -3.08 8.31 -0.93
CA LEU A 210 -3.03 6.85 -0.94
C LEU A 210 -1.84 6.33 -1.74
N SER A 211 -1.34 5.15 -1.37
CA SER A 211 -0.37 4.44 -2.21
C SER A 211 -0.97 4.12 -3.58
N THR A 212 -0.17 4.17 -4.64
CA THR A 212 -0.58 3.73 -5.98
C THR A 212 -1.03 2.26 -6.02
N ALA A 213 -0.67 1.46 -5.01
CA ALA A 213 -1.22 0.11 -4.81
C ALA A 213 -2.75 0.10 -4.70
N PHE A 214 -3.34 1.19 -4.22
CA PHE A 214 -4.78 1.39 -4.03
C PHE A 214 -5.43 2.26 -5.10
N MET A 215 -4.68 2.65 -6.14
CA MET A 215 -5.24 3.39 -7.27
C MET A 215 -6.34 2.59 -7.96
N THR A 216 -7.46 3.25 -8.24
CA THR A 216 -8.59 2.65 -8.95
C THR A 216 -8.19 2.29 -10.38
N MET A 217 -8.90 1.34 -11.02
CA MET A 217 -8.63 0.99 -12.41
C MET A 217 -8.84 2.20 -13.35
N VAL A 218 -9.83 3.05 -13.05
CA VAL A 218 -10.12 4.27 -13.82
C VAL A 218 -8.93 5.23 -13.74
N ASP A 219 -8.42 5.49 -12.54
CA ASP A 219 -7.29 6.40 -12.35
C ASP A 219 -5.99 5.84 -12.92
N GLN A 220 -5.77 4.52 -12.84
CA GLN A 220 -4.62 3.87 -13.49
C GLN A 220 -4.64 4.08 -15.00
N LEU A 221 -5.79 3.86 -15.64
CA LEU A 221 -5.94 4.07 -17.08
C LEU A 221 -5.77 5.54 -17.46
N ALA A 222 -6.31 6.46 -16.66
CA ALA A 222 -6.13 7.90 -16.86
C ALA A 222 -4.66 8.31 -16.74
N TYR A 223 -3.93 7.76 -15.75
CA TYR A 223 -2.52 8.05 -15.56
C TYR A 223 -1.66 7.52 -16.71
N LEU A 224 -1.93 6.31 -17.19
CA LEU A 224 -1.25 5.74 -18.35
C LEU A 224 -1.52 6.56 -19.63
N ALA A 225 -2.75 7.03 -19.82
CA ALA A 225 -3.09 7.90 -20.94
C ALA A 225 -2.30 9.23 -20.87
N PHE A 226 -2.26 9.85 -19.69
CA PHE A 226 -1.48 11.07 -19.45
C PHE A 226 0.01 10.89 -19.76
N LEU A 227 0.62 9.77 -19.33
CA LEU A 227 2.02 9.46 -19.61
C LEU A 227 2.28 9.30 -21.12
N ASN A 228 1.36 8.65 -21.84
CA ASN A 228 1.49 8.47 -23.29
C ASN A 228 1.37 9.79 -24.05
N GLU A 229 0.43 10.67 -23.68
CA GLU A 229 0.30 12.01 -24.28
C GLU A 229 1.58 12.83 -24.12
N LYS A 230 2.20 12.79 -22.93
CA LYS A 230 3.48 13.48 -22.67
C LYS A 230 4.65 12.93 -23.47
N VAL A 231 4.68 11.62 -23.72
CA VAL A 231 5.68 11.00 -24.59
C VAL A 231 5.52 11.48 -26.03
N VAL A 232 4.28 11.51 -26.53
CA VAL A 232 3.96 12.01 -27.89
C VAL A 232 4.32 13.49 -28.05
N GLU A 233 4.02 14.32 -27.04
CA GLU A 233 4.42 15.75 -27.05
C GLU A 233 5.95 15.93 -27.17
N LYS A 234 6.74 15.05 -26.56
CA LYS A 234 8.20 15.12 -26.63
C LYS A 234 8.72 14.68 -28.00
N GLU A 235 8.17 13.63 -28.59
CA GLU A 235 8.57 13.17 -29.93
C GLU A 235 8.22 14.20 -31.02
N GLY A 236 7.17 15.00 -30.83
CA GLY A 236 6.79 16.09 -31.74
C GLY A 236 7.63 17.38 -31.60
N LEU A 237 8.59 17.43 -30.68
CA LEU A 237 9.53 18.55 -30.48
C LEU A 237 10.92 18.29 -31.08
N ASP A 238 11.16 17.10 -31.62
CA ASP A 238 12.41 16.70 -32.29
C ASP A 238 12.36 16.88 -33.83
N GLU A 239 11.35 17.58 -34.37
CA GLU A 239 11.27 18.07 -35.77
C GLU A 239 11.53 19.57 -35.91
#